data_AF-A0A6A4QGZ8-F1
#
_entry.id   AF-A0A6A4QGZ8-F1
#
_cell.length_a   1.000
_cell.length_b   1.000
_cell.length_c   1.000
_cell.angle_alpha   90.00
_cell.angle_beta   90.00
_cell.angle_gamma   90.00
#
_symmetry.space_group_name_H-M   'P 1'
#
loop_
_entity.id
_entity.type
_entity.pdbx_description
1 polymer ?
#
loop_
_entity_poly.entity_id
_entity_poly.type
_entity_poly.pdbx_seq_one_letter_code
_entity_poly.pdbx_strand_id
1 'polypeptide(L)'
;MNAKSVVLLMSLTIFVTLQMMSGVVSGKLFDKTKITVTNKLSVPLVMNCKDKFNSDGPHILLPGESHRFKFYKSIFLRYIWSCIFELEGVAHHFNIYDSKRDSCYDYNCFWQITEDGPCQILQNFNDNIVCLTWKD
;
A
#
# COMPACT_ATOMS: atom_id res chain seq x y z
N MET A 1 -17.98 -50.77 -10.18
CA MET A 1 -17.12 -49.75 -10.84
C MET A 1 -15.69 -50.26 -10.81
N ASN A 2 -15.01 -50.38 -11.94
CA ASN A 2 -13.65 -50.94 -11.96
C ASN A 2 -12.60 -49.88 -11.57
N ALA A 3 -11.40 -50.30 -11.17
CA ALA A 3 -10.35 -49.39 -10.68
C ALA A 3 -10.02 -48.28 -11.68
N LYS A 4 -10.05 -48.58 -12.98
CA LYS A 4 -9.83 -47.58 -14.05
C LYS A 4 -10.90 -46.48 -14.03
N SER A 5 -12.17 -46.87 -13.89
CA SER A 5 -13.31 -45.95 -13.80
C SER A 5 -13.28 -45.12 -12.52
N VAL A 6 -12.84 -45.71 -11.39
CA VAL A 6 -12.66 -44.96 -10.13
C VAL A 6 -11.53 -43.92 -10.26
N VAL A 7 -10.39 -44.29 -10.84
CA VAL A 7 -9.26 -43.37 -11.07
C VAL A 7 -9.65 -42.25 -12.04
N LEU A 8 -10.44 -42.55 -13.06
CA LEU A 8 -10.93 -41.56 -14.02
C LEU A 8 -11.88 -40.56 -13.35
N LEU A 9 -12.78 -41.03 -12.50
CA LEU A 9 -13.70 -40.18 -11.73
C LEU A 9 -12.94 -39.33 -10.70
N MET A 10 -11.94 -39.88 -10.03
CA MET A 10 -11.07 -39.14 -9.10
C MET A 10 -10.25 -38.07 -9.84
N SER A 11 -9.66 -38.41 -10.98
CA SER A 11 -8.91 -37.44 -11.80
C SER A 11 -9.81 -36.32 -12.35
N LEU A 12 -11.01 -36.67 -12.83
CA LEU A 12 -11.98 -35.70 -13.35
C LEU A 12 -12.48 -34.76 -12.24
N THR A 13 -12.77 -35.27 -11.05
CA THR A 13 -13.18 -34.45 -9.90
C THR A 13 -12.06 -33.52 -9.43
N ILE A 14 -10.81 -33.98 -9.37
CA ILE A 14 -9.64 -33.13 -9.07
C ILE A 14 -9.49 -32.03 -10.13
N PHE A 15 -9.59 -32.36 -11.42
CA PHE A 15 -9.45 -31.39 -12.50
C PHE A 15 -10.57 -30.34 -12.49
N VAL A 16 -11.82 -30.75 -12.28
CA VAL A 16 -12.98 -29.85 -12.19
C VAL A 16 -12.88 -28.95 -10.95
N THR A 17 -12.47 -29.47 -9.80
CA THR A 17 -12.28 -28.66 -8.59
C THR A 17 -11.10 -27.67 -8.73
N LEU A 18 -10.02 -28.05 -9.43
CA LEU A 18 -8.93 -27.13 -9.77
C LEU A 18 -9.39 -25.98 -10.69
N GLN A 19 -10.22 -26.29 -11.69
CA GLN A 19 -10.78 -25.28 -12.59
C GLN A 19 -11.78 -24.35 -11.86
N MET A 20 -12.58 -24.87 -10.92
CA MET A 20 -13.47 -24.04 -10.10
C MET A 20 -12.70 -23.12 -9.15
N MET A 21 -11.52 -23.54 -8.67
CA MET A 21 -10.62 -22.64 -7.93
C MET A 21 -10.03 -21.54 -8.80
N SER A 22 -9.81 -21.75 -10.09
CA SER A 22 -9.23 -20.71 -10.97
C SER A 22 -10.14 -19.48 -11.16
N GLY A 23 -11.45 -19.61 -10.93
CA GLY A 23 -12.42 -18.51 -11.00
C GLY A 23 -12.70 -17.80 -9.66
N VAL A 24 -12.46 -18.46 -8.52
CA VAL A 24 -12.70 -17.89 -7.17
C VAL A 24 -11.39 -17.46 -6.50
N VAL A 25 -10.26 -18.08 -6.85
CA VAL A 25 -8.92 -17.69 -6.44
C VAL A 25 -8.31 -16.72 -7.47
N SER A 26 -9.01 -15.62 -7.71
CA SER A 26 -8.32 -14.34 -7.89
C SER A 26 -7.98 -13.72 -6.53
N GLY A 27 -7.80 -14.56 -5.51
CA GLY A 27 -7.15 -14.19 -4.25
C GLY A 27 -5.70 -13.88 -4.57
N LYS A 28 -5.43 -12.63 -4.99
CA LYS A 28 -4.08 -12.09 -5.07
C LYS A 28 -3.42 -12.37 -3.72
N LEU A 29 -2.53 -13.37 -3.66
CA LEU A 29 -1.77 -13.66 -2.46
C LEU A 29 -0.95 -12.43 -2.02
N PHE A 30 -0.69 -11.54 -2.99
CA PHE A 30 -0.03 -10.27 -2.81
C PHE A 30 -0.83 -9.12 -3.43
N ASP A 31 -1.12 -8.12 -2.62
CA ASP A 31 -1.70 -6.87 -3.06
C ASP A 31 -0.59 -5.90 -3.46
N LYS A 32 -0.72 -5.31 -4.64
CA LYS A 32 0.19 -4.28 -5.13
C LYS A 32 -0.26 -2.92 -4.60
N THR A 33 0.28 -2.52 -3.47
CA THR A 33 -0.03 -1.23 -2.84
C THR A 33 0.84 -0.13 -3.43
N LYS A 34 0.23 1.02 -3.72
CA LYS A 34 0.91 2.21 -4.23
C LYS A 34 0.70 3.35 -3.26
N ILE A 35 1.77 4.05 -2.92
CA ILE A 35 1.73 5.23 -2.07
C ILE A 35 2.13 6.42 -2.93
N THR A 36 1.26 7.41 -3.00
CA THR A 36 1.54 8.70 -3.65
C THR A 36 1.60 9.76 -2.57
N VAL A 37 2.73 10.45 -2.47
CA VAL A 37 2.95 11.55 -1.53
C VAL A 37 3.05 12.83 -2.36
N THR A 38 2.25 13.84 -2.01
CA THR A 38 2.23 15.15 -2.64
C THR A 38 2.72 16.21 -1.65
N ASN A 39 3.68 17.03 -2.06
CA ASN A 39 4.10 18.18 -1.28
C ASN A 39 3.08 19.32 -1.42
N LYS A 40 2.41 19.70 -0.32
CA LYS A 40 1.49 20.85 -0.27
C LYS A 40 2.07 22.06 0.47
N LEU A 41 3.36 21.99 0.83
CA LEU A 41 4.11 23.10 1.40
C LEU A 41 4.52 24.09 0.30
N SER A 42 4.89 25.30 0.73
CA SER A 42 5.52 26.33 -0.12
C SER A 42 7.03 26.13 -0.30
N VAL A 43 7.62 25.16 0.41
CA VAL A 43 9.06 24.86 0.42
C VAL A 43 9.35 23.45 -0.12
N PRO A 44 10.59 23.17 -0.58
CA PRO A 44 11.00 21.82 -0.93
C PRO A 44 10.90 20.86 0.27
N LEU A 45 10.42 19.65 0.00
CA LEU A 45 10.30 18.57 0.97
C LEU A 45 11.25 17.44 0.60
N VAL A 46 12.17 17.09 1.49
CA VAL A 46 12.99 15.89 1.33
C VAL A 46 12.26 14.74 2.02
N MET A 47 12.07 13.61 1.34
CA MET A 47 11.46 12.42 1.90
C MET A 47 12.34 11.21 1.71
N ASN A 48 12.46 10.36 2.73
CA ASN A 48 13.13 9.08 2.64
C ASN A 48 12.29 8.01 3.33
N CYS A 49 11.79 7.05 2.54
CA CYS A 49 10.85 6.03 3.00
C CYS A 49 11.44 4.63 2.91
N LYS A 50 11.15 3.80 3.92
CA LYS A 50 11.58 2.40 3.97
C LYS A 50 10.59 1.53 4.75
N ASP A 51 10.62 0.24 4.46
CA ASP A 51 10.06 -0.79 5.33
C ASP A 51 11.20 -1.56 6.03
N LYS A 52 10.91 -2.75 6.56
CA LYS A 52 11.91 -3.59 7.24
C LYS A 52 13.00 -4.13 6.29
N PHE A 53 12.72 -4.27 5.01
CA PHE A 53 13.54 -5.01 4.04
C PHE A 53 13.94 -4.17 2.81
N ASN A 54 13.21 -3.10 2.52
CA ASN A 54 13.29 -2.31 1.30
C ASN A 54 13.35 -0.83 1.64
N SER A 55 13.98 -0.06 0.76
CA SER A 55 14.01 1.40 0.81
C SER A 55 13.59 1.94 -0.55
N ASP A 56 12.80 3.01 -0.54
CA ASP A 56 12.48 3.79 -1.73
C ASP A 56 13.55 4.86 -2.02
N GLY A 57 14.46 5.10 -1.07
CA GLY A 57 15.53 6.09 -1.16
C GLY A 57 15.06 7.52 -0.89
N PRO A 58 16.00 8.47 -0.89
CA PRO A 58 15.70 9.88 -0.71
C PRO A 58 15.17 10.51 -2.01
N HIS A 59 14.11 11.32 -1.88
CA HIS A 59 13.52 12.12 -2.95
C HIS A 59 13.33 13.56 -2.49
N ILE A 60 13.50 14.52 -3.39
CA ILE A 60 13.20 15.94 -3.14
C ILE A 60 11.94 16.28 -3.95
N LEU A 61 10.90 16.76 -3.28
CA LEU A 61 9.66 17.20 -3.90
C LEU A 61 9.56 18.71 -3.81
N LEU A 62 9.54 19.39 -4.97
CA LEU A 62 9.23 20.81 -5.01
C LEU A 62 7.75 21.08 -4.65
N PRO A 63 7.36 22.32 -4.32
CA PRO A 63 5.97 22.66 -4.04
C PRO A 63 5.01 22.16 -5.13
N GLY A 64 4.00 21.38 -4.73
CA GLY A 64 3.02 20.79 -5.63
C GLY A 64 3.44 19.48 -6.32
N GLU A 65 4.72 19.10 -6.26
CA GLU A 65 5.18 17.83 -6.83
C GLU A 65 4.72 16.63 -6.03
N SER A 66 4.68 15.48 -6.71
CA SER A 66 4.30 14.21 -6.10
C SER A 66 5.29 13.12 -6.47
N HIS A 67 5.55 12.25 -5.51
CA HIS A 67 6.31 11.03 -5.73
C HIS A 67 5.47 9.81 -5.42
N ARG A 68 5.71 8.73 -6.17
CA ARG A 68 4.95 7.50 -6.05
C ARG A 68 5.86 6.28 -6.08
N PHE A 69 5.71 5.46 -5.05
CA PHE A 69 6.36 4.16 -4.97
C PHE A 69 5.33 3.05 -4.73
N LYS A 70 5.77 1.80 -4.89
CA LYS A 70 4.91 0.62 -4.83
C LYS A 70 5.61 -0.52 -4.11
N PHE A 71 4.82 -1.35 -3.45
CA PHE A 71 5.28 -2.58 -2.81
C PHE A 71 4.20 -3.65 -2.87
N TYR A 72 4.60 -4.89 -2.59
CA TYR A 72 3.69 -6.04 -2.57
C TYR A 72 3.50 -6.50 -1.12
N LYS A 73 2.25 -6.53 -0.66
CA LYS A 73 1.91 -6.99 0.68
C LYS A 73 1.15 -8.30 0.63
N SER A 74 1.56 -9.26 1.47
CA SER A 74 0.75 -10.45 1.74
C SER A 74 -0.40 -10.09 2.69
N ILE A 75 -1.55 -10.74 2.50
CA ILE A 75 -2.75 -10.49 3.33
C ILE A 75 -2.53 -10.95 4.80
N PHE A 76 -1.57 -11.84 5.06
CA PHE A 76 -1.34 -12.43 6.38
C PHE A 76 -0.36 -11.68 7.28
N LEU A 77 0.34 -10.67 6.77
CA LEU A 77 1.39 -9.96 7.50
C LEU A 77 1.04 -8.48 7.69
N ARG A 78 1.55 -7.89 8.78
CA ARG A 78 1.49 -6.44 8.97
C ARG A 78 2.62 -5.79 8.18
N TYR A 79 2.27 -4.75 7.42
CA TYR A 79 3.23 -3.95 6.67
C TYR A 79 3.25 -2.53 7.22
N ILE A 80 4.45 -2.03 7.47
CA ILE A 80 4.68 -0.67 7.91
C ILE A 80 5.74 -0.06 6.99
N TRP A 81 5.41 1.07 6.37
CA TRP A 81 6.38 1.93 5.71
C TRP A 81 6.54 3.20 6.53
N SER A 82 7.78 3.47 6.92
CA SER A 82 8.20 4.61 7.72
C SER A 82 8.97 5.58 6.85
N CYS A 83 8.62 6.86 6.94
CA CYS A 83 9.24 7.94 6.21
C CYS A 83 9.80 8.97 7.17
N ILE A 84 10.95 9.54 6.79
CA ILE A 84 11.47 10.76 7.36
C ILE A 84 11.20 11.86 6.35
N PHE A 85 10.60 12.95 6.82
CA PHE A 85 10.27 14.15 6.06
C PHE A 85 11.11 15.29 6.61
N GLU A 86 12.02 15.84 5.80
CA GLU A 86 12.80 17.02 6.16
C GLU A 86 12.23 18.24 5.45
N LEU A 87 11.76 19.19 6.25
CA LEU A 87 11.25 20.48 5.81
C LEU A 87 11.93 21.56 6.66
N GLU A 88 12.47 22.60 6.02
CA GLU A 88 13.17 23.71 6.67
C GLU A 88 14.27 23.31 7.68
N GLY A 89 14.90 22.15 7.48
CA GLY A 89 15.93 21.62 8.37
C GLY A 89 15.40 20.86 9.59
N VAL A 90 14.09 20.72 9.74
CA VAL A 90 13.45 19.88 10.77
C VAL A 90 13.04 18.55 10.16
N ALA A 91 13.44 17.45 10.81
CA ALA A 91 13.11 16.10 10.39
C ALA A 91 11.93 15.54 11.20
N HIS A 92 10.85 15.18 10.51
CA HIS A 92 9.67 14.56 11.09
C HIS A 92 9.58 13.09 10.67
N HIS A 93 9.33 12.21 11.64
CA HIS A 93 9.14 10.79 11.38
C HIS A 93 7.66 10.44 11.34
N PHE A 94 7.24 9.72 10.30
CA PHE A 94 5.86 9.25 10.18
C PHE A 94 5.76 7.90 9.46
N ASN A 95 4.90 7.03 9.99
CA ASN A 95 4.52 5.80 9.29
C ASN A 95 3.51 6.15 8.20
N ILE A 96 3.97 6.40 6.97
CA ILE A 96 3.12 6.78 5.83
C ILE A 96 2.16 5.65 5.42
N TYR A 97 2.49 4.41 5.80
CA TYR A 97 1.58 3.29 5.64
C TYR A 97 1.68 2.34 6.82
N ASP A 98 0.53 1.95 7.36
CA ASP A 98 0.36 0.86 8.31
C ASP A 98 -0.88 0.07 7.89
N SER A 99 -0.69 -1.19 7.54
CA SER A 99 -1.77 -2.06 7.05
C SER A 99 -2.88 -2.30 8.08
N LYS A 100 -2.69 -1.93 9.36
CA LYS A 100 -3.73 -1.96 10.39
C LYS A 100 -4.50 -0.64 10.53
N ARG A 101 -3.91 0.49 10.13
CA ARG A 101 -4.50 1.83 10.26
C ARG A 101 -5.16 2.26 8.95
N ASP A 102 -4.50 2.00 7.82
CA ASP A 102 -4.83 2.65 6.56
C ASP A 102 -5.71 1.77 5.68
N SER A 103 -6.83 2.34 5.24
CA SER A 103 -7.67 1.78 4.19
C SER A 103 -7.38 2.50 2.88
N CYS A 104 -6.68 1.84 1.97
CA CYS A 104 -6.35 2.40 0.66
C CYS A 104 -7.28 1.82 -0.41
N TYR A 105 -8.12 2.67 -0.99
CA TYR A 105 -9.07 2.27 -2.01
C TYR A 105 -8.34 1.74 -3.25
N ASP A 106 -8.74 0.55 -3.70
CA ASP A 106 -8.06 -0.19 -4.79
C ASP A 106 -6.53 -0.26 -4.62
N TYR A 107 -6.06 -0.36 -3.38
CA TYR A 107 -4.63 -0.41 -3.04
C TYR A 107 -3.84 0.86 -3.40
N ASN A 108 -4.51 1.98 -3.64
CA ASN A 108 -3.88 3.28 -3.85
C ASN A 108 -4.07 4.15 -2.61
N CYS A 109 -2.96 4.55 -2.00
CA CYS A 109 -2.92 5.46 -0.86
C CYS A 109 -2.43 6.82 -1.35
N PHE A 110 -3.15 7.88 -1.01
CA PHE A 110 -2.78 9.24 -1.37
C PHE A 110 -2.57 10.05 -0.10
N TRP A 111 -1.42 10.70 -0.01
CA TRP A 111 -1.02 11.53 1.11
C TRP A 111 -0.61 12.90 0.63
N GLN A 112 -1.03 13.92 1.36
CA GLN A 112 -0.56 15.30 1.22
C GLN A 112 0.24 15.65 2.46
N ILE A 113 1.42 16.23 2.28
CA ILE A 113 2.24 16.73 3.39
C ILE A 113 1.97 18.23 3.53
N THR A 114 1.44 18.63 4.67
CA THR A 114 1.18 20.03 5.05
C THR A 114 2.05 20.41 6.25
N GLU A 115 1.96 21.67 6.69
CA GLU A 115 2.72 22.18 7.85
C GLU A 115 2.34 21.41 9.13
N ASP A 116 1.04 21.19 9.36
CA ASP A 116 0.53 20.51 10.54
C ASP A 116 0.81 19.00 10.55
N GLY A 117 0.99 18.40 9.36
CA GLY A 117 1.25 16.97 9.24
C GLY A 117 0.80 16.32 7.94
N PRO A 118 0.92 14.99 7.86
CA PRO A 118 0.44 14.21 6.73
C PRO A 118 -1.09 14.03 6.75
N CYS A 119 -1.73 14.34 5.63
CA CYS A 119 -3.16 14.14 5.41
C CYS A 119 -3.43 13.05 4.37
N GLN A 120 -4.21 12.04 4.74
CA GLN A 120 -4.63 10.96 3.85
C GLN A 120 -5.92 11.36 3.11
N ILE A 121 -5.94 11.16 1.79
CA ILE A 121 -7.14 11.31 0.96
C ILE A 121 -7.82 9.95 0.86
N LEU A 122 -9.02 9.83 1.43
CA LEU A 122 -9.86 8.64 1.41
C LEU A 122 -10.83 8.72 0.22
N GLN A 123 -10.52 8.02 -0.87
CA GLN A 123 -11.34 7.97 -2.10
C GLN A 123 -12.62 7.12 -1.98
N ASN A 124 -13.37 7.24 -0.87
CA ASN A 124 -14.67 6.58 -0.71
C ASN A 124 -15.78 7.62 -0.86
N PHE A 125 -16.60 7.48 -1.92
CA PHE A 125 -17.86 8.17 -2.29
C PHE A 125 -17.97 9.71 -2.13
N ASN A 126 -17.22 10.37 -1.24
CA ASN A 126 -17.23 11.79 -0.89
C ASN A 126 -15.82 12.41 -0.71
N ASP A 127 -14.74 11.71 -1.08
CA ASP A 127 -13.34 12.19 -0.96
C ASP A 127 -13.01 12.88 0.39
N ASN A 128 -13.09 12.12 1.49
CA ASN A 128 -12.78 12.64 2.82
C ASN A 128 -11.25 12.78 3.00
N ILE A 129 -10.81 13.87 3.64
CA ILE A 129 -9.40 14.07 4.01
C ILE A 129 -9.25 13.88 5.53
N VAL A 130 -8.31 13.03 5.93
CA VAL A 130 -7.97 12.78 7.34
C VAL A 130 -6.54 13.21 7.60
N CYS A 131 -6.36 14.25 8.40
CA CYS A 131 -5.04 14.76 8.79
C CYS A 131 -4.59 14.17 10.11
N LEU A 132 -3.31 13.79 10.15
CA LEU A 132 -2.63 13.32 11.34
C LEU A 132 -1.53 14.30 11.66
N THR A 133 -1.34 14.61 12.95
CA THR A 133 -0.21 15.46 13.37
C THR A 133 1.08 14.68 13.25
N TRP A 134 2.19 15.41 13.13
CA TRP A 134 3.50 14.82 13.37
C TRP A 134 3.54 14.13 14.73
N LYS A 135 4.28 13.02 14.81
CA LYS A 135 4.60 12.41 16.10
C LYS A 135 5.86 13.08 16.62
N ASP A 136 5.74 13.75 17.75
CA ASP A 136 6.88 14.22 18.54
C ASP A 136 7.65 13.04 19.18
#